data_AF-A0A817QW17-F1
#
_entry.id   AF-A0A817QW17-F1
#
_cell.length_a   1.000
_cell.length_b   1.000
_cell.length_c   1.000
_cell.angle_alpha   90.00
_cell.angle_beta   90.00
_cell.angle_gamma   90.00
#
_symmetry.space_group_name_H-M   'P 1'
#
loop_
_entity.id
_entity.type
_entity.pdbx_description
1 polymer ?
#
loop_
_entity_poly.entity_id
_entity_poly.type
_entity_poly.pdbx_seq_one_letter_code
_entity_poly.pdbx_strand_id
1 'polypeptide(L)'
;MSNPLHRKKLQLYLNSLFTGQTEVNSLDTHWILRWLDDIGLPQYKEYFSESKVDGQVLNNLTLEDIINLNITNELHHLSIKRSIQVLRFNNFNPFYIKRRPNSDDKNNIDEIMYWSNHRFMEWLRSIDLSEYAPNLRGSGVCGALI
;
A
#
# COMPACT_ATOMS: atom_id res chain seq x y z
N MET A 1 -12.55 12.39 -20.92
CA MET A 1 -11.16 12.06 -21.29
C MET A 1 -10.88 10.63 -20.86
N SER A 2 -10.18 9.84 -21.69
CA SER A 2 -9.82 8.44 -21.37
C SER A 2 -8.79 8.44 -20.23
N ASN A 3 -9.04 7.68 -19.15
CA ASN A 3 -8.14 7.62 -18.00
C ASN A 3 -6.80 6.96 -18.40
N PRO A 4 -5.64 7.64 -18.23
CA PRO A 4 -4.34 7.11 -18.62
C PRO A 4 -3.98 5.77 -17.96
N LEU A 5 -4.41 5.55 -16.72
CA LEU A 5 -4.15 4.32 -15.99
C LEU A 5 -4.95 3.13 -16.54
N HIS A 6 -6.12 3.36 -17.14
CA HIS A 6 -6.84 2.30 -17.86
C HIS A 6 -6.05 1.81 -19.07
N ARG A 7 -5.46 2.74 -19.83
CA ARG A 7 -4.60 2.39 -20.97
C ARG A 7 -3.34 1.66 -20.50
N LYS A 8 -2.70 2.17 -19.44
CA LYS A 8 -1.50 1.54 -18.85
C LYS A 8 -1.78 0.13 -18.38
N LYS A 9 -2.90 -0.11 -17.70
CA LYS A 9 -3.33 -1.45 -17.27
C LYS A 9 -3.42 -2.43 -18.43
N LEU A 10 -4.05 -2.03 -19.54
CA LEU A 10 -4.14 -2.88 -20.74
C LEU A 10 -2.75 -3.18 -21.33
N GLN A 11 -1.87 -2.17 -21.39
CA GLN A 11 -0.50 -2.36 -21.88
C GLN A 11 0.29 -3.34 -21.01
N LEU A 12 0.20 -3.20 -19.68
CA LEU A 12 0.86 -4.09 -18.74
C LEU A 12 0.33 -5.51 -18.86
N TYR A 13 -0.99 -5.68 -18.96
CA TYR A 13 -1.61 -6.99 -19.14
C TYR A 13 -1.11 -7.67 -20.42
N LEU A 14 -1.16 -6.98 -21.57
CA LEU A 14 -0.64 -7.50 -22.83
C LEU A 14 0.83 -7.89 -22.72
N ASN A 15 1.67 -7.05 -22.10
CA ASN A 15 3.08 -7.34 -21.89
C ASN A 15 3.28 -8.60 -21.03
N SER A 16 2.46 -8.81 -19.98
CA SER A 16 2.57 -9.99 -19.12
C SER A 16 2.23 -11.29 -19.83
N LEU A 17 1.32 -11.25 -20.81
CA LEU A 17 1.02 -12.42 -21.64
C LEU A 17 2.24 -12.86 -22.46
N PHE A 18 3.09 -11.92 -22.88
CA PHE A 18 4.31 -12.22 -23.63
C PHE A 18 5.48 -12.63 -22.73
N THR A 19 5.58 -12.09 -21.50
CA THR A 19 6.72 -12.37 -20.60
C THR A 19 6.47 -13.51 -19.62
N GLY A 20 5.23 -14.00 -19.48
CA GLY A 20 4.86 -15.08 -18.56
C GLY A 20 4.88 -14.68 -17.08
N GLN A 21 5.00 -13.40 -16.75
CA GLN A 21 4.96 -12.91 -15.36
C GLN A 21 3.51 -12.86 -14.85
N THR A 22 3.13 -13.80 -13.99
CA THR A 22 1.73 -13.94 -13.50
C THR A 22 1.57 -13.65 -12.00
N GLU A 23 2.64 -13.61 -11.21
CA GLU A 23 2.55 -13.54 -9.74
C GLU A 23 1.89 -12.24 -9.25
N VAL A 24 2.18 -11.12 -9.90
CA VAL A 24 1.60 -9.79 -9.59
C VAL A 24 0.11 -9.71 -9.91
N ASN A 25 -0.39 -10.57 -10.81
CA ASN A 25 -1.78 -10.54 -11.29
C ASN A 25 -2.80 -11.05 -10.25
N SER A 26 -2.33 -11.58 -9.13
CA SER A 26 -3.19 -12.09 -8.05
C SER A 26 -3.82 -10.98 -7.19
N LEU A 27 -3.24 -9.77 -7.19
CA LEU A 27 -3.72 -8.65 -6.37
C LEU A 27 -4.72 -7.81 -7.17
N ASP A 28 -6.01 -8.03 -6.95
CA ASP A 28 -7.06 -7.29 -7.64
C ASP A 28 -7.26 -5.87 -7.07
N THR A 29 -8.09 -5.07 -7.74
CA THR A 29 -8.40 -3.70 -7.27
C THR A 29 -8.99 -3.70 -5.86
N HIS A 30 -9.79 -4.70 -5.47
CA HIS A 30 -10.35 -4.76 -4.13
C HIS A 30 -9.26 -4.91 -3.06
N TRP A 31 -8.26 -5.76 -3.31
CA TRP A 31 -7.09 -5.92 -2.45
C TRP A 31 -6.33 -4.59 -2.33
N ILE A 32 -6.10 -3.88 -3.45
CA ILE A 32 -5.42 -2.59 -3.45
C ILE A 32 -6.16 -1.54 -2.60
N LEU A 33 -7.49 -1.51 -2.67
CA LEU A 33 -8.27 -0.58 -1.84
C LEU A 33 -8.14 -0.90 -0.35
N ARG A 34 -8.12 -2.18 0.03
CA ARG A 34 -7.85 -2.58 1.42
C ARG A 34 -6.42 -2.24 1.84
N TRP A 35 -5.46 -2.46 0.95
CA TRP A 35 -4.06 -2.13 1.17
C TRP A 35 -3.86 -0.64 1.44
N LEU A 36 -4.63 0.25 0.81
CA LEU A 36 -4.62 1.68 1.13
C LEU A 36 -5.03 1.97 2.58
N ASP A 37 -5.96 1.21 3.18
CA ASP A 37 -6.24 1.33 4.62
C ASP A 37 -5.02 0.88 5.43
N ASP A 38 -4.43 -0.25 5.05
CA ASP A 38 -3.32 -0.86 5.77
C ASP A 38 -2.09 0.05 5.80
N ILE A 39 -1.83 0.82 4.74
CA ILE A 39 -0.71 1.79 4.71
C ILE A 39 -1.10 3.19 5.24
N GLY A 40 -2.35 3.37 5.68
CA GLY A 40 -2.80 4.62 6.29
C GLY A 40 -3.14 5.73 5.28
N LEU A 41 -3.53 5.38 4.05
CA LEU A 41 -3.92 6.31 2.98
C LEU A 41 -5.34 6.06 2.41
N PRO A 42 -6.37 5.86 3.27
CA PRO A 42 -7.73 5.55 2.80
C PRO A 42 -8.36 6.66 1.93
N GLN A 43 -7.90 7.90 2.05
CA GLN A 43 -8.43 9.04 1.31
C GLN A 43 -8.22 8.95 -0.22
N TYR A 44 -7.31 8.09 -0.69
CA TYR A 44 -7.05 7.91 -2.12
C TYR A 44 -7.83 6.77 -2.77
N LYS A 45 -8.67 6.06 -2.00
CA LYS A 45 -9.42 4.90 -2.49
C LYS A 45 -10.28 5.18 -3.72
N GLU A 46 -10.94 6.33 -3.77
CA GLU A 46 -11.80 6.69 -4.90
C GLU A 46 -10.98 6.78 -6.19
N TYR A 47 -9.87 7.51 -6.20
CA TYR A 47 -8.98 7.65 -7.35
C TYR A 47 -8.41 6.31 -7.83
N PHE A 48 -8.01 5.42 -6.90
CA PHE A 48 -7.52 4.08 -7.25
C PHE A 48 -8.64 3.18 -7.81
N SER A 49 -9.85 3.27 -7.25
CA SER A 49 -11.02 2.51 -7.68
C SER A 49 -11.51 2.92 -9.08
N GLU A 50 -11.60 4.22 -9.33
CA GLU A 50 -11.96 4.78 -10.63
C GLU A 50 -10.91 4.44 -11.69
N SER A 51 -9.62 4.50 -11.32
CA SER A 51 -8.50 4.15 -12.20
C SER A 51 -8.25 2.65 -12.34
N LYS A 52 -9.03 1.80 -11.67
CA LYS A 52 -8.93 0.33 -11.71
C LYS A 52 -7.53 -0.19 -11.42
N VAL A 53 -6.82 0.46 -10.50
CA VAL A 53 -5.47 0.07 -10.08
C VAL A 53 -5.53 -1.33 -9.47
N ASP A 54 -4.74 -2.26 -10.00
CA ASP A 54 -4.51 -3.60 -9.45
C ASP A 54 -3.01 -3.74 -9.08
N GLY A 55 -2.58 -4.92 -8.67
CA GLY A 55 -1.19 -5.19 -8.31
C GLY A 55 -0.21 -4.88 -9.43
N GLN A 56 -0.60 -5.12 -10.68
CA GLN A 56 0.26 -4.91 -11.83
C GLN A 56 0.46 -3.42 -12.09
N VAL A 57 -0.62 -2.65 -12.07
CA VAL A 57 -0.54 -1.18 -12.16
C VAL A 57 0.23 -0.63 -10.97
N LEU A 58 -0.06 -1.08 -9.74
CA LEU A 58 0.60 -0.64 -8.51
C LEU A 58 2.13 -0.83 -8.59
N ASN A 59 2.56 -2.02 -9.01
CA ASN A 59 3.98 -2.33 -9.16
C ASN A 59 4.69 -1.43 -10.20
N ASN A 60 3.94 -0.85 -11.14
CA ASN A 60 4.48 -0.10 -12.25
C ASN A 60 4.11 1.40 -12.21
N LEU A 61 3.64 1.93 -11.07
CA LEU A 61 3.35 3.35 -10.91
C LEU A 61 4.62 4.20 -11.11
N THR A 62 4.49 5.25 -11.91
CA THR A 62 5.47 6.32 -12.03
C THR A 62 5.10 7.50 -11.13
N LEU A 63 6.00 8.48 -10.99
CA LEU A 63 5.68 9.72 -10.29
C LEU A 63 4.51 10.46 -10.96
N GLU A 64 4.45 10.45 -12.29
CA GLU A 64 3.34 11.04 -13.05
C GLU A 64 2.00 10.37 -12.73
N ASP A 65 1.98 9.04 -12.61
CA ASP A 65 0.76 8.32 -12.21
C ASP A 65 0.29 8.69 -10.81
N ILE A 66 1.23 8.84 -9.87
CA ILE A 66 0.95 9.25 -8.48
C ILE A 66 0.32 10.66 -8.45
N ILE A 67 0.83 11.58 -9.27
CA ILE A 67 0.26 12.93 -9.42
C ILE A 67 -1.15 12.84 -10.04
N ASN A 68 -1.34 12.01 -11.07
CA ASN A 68 -2.65 11.79 -11.70
C ASN A 68 -3.69 11.12 -10.77
N LEU A 69 -3.23 10.41 -9.73
CA LEU A 69 -4.07 9.89 -8.65
C LEU A 69 -4.38 10.94 -7.56
N ASN A 70 -4.10 12.22 -7.83
CA ASN A 70 -4.29 13.35 -6.91
C ASN A 70 -3.52 13.23 -5.59
N ILE A 71 -2.38 12.54 -5.61
CA ILE A 71 -1.48 12.44 -4.47
C ILE A 71 -0.42 13.52 -4.65
N THR A 72 -0.55 14.64 -3.93
CA THR A 72 0.39 15.77 -4.01
C THR A 72 1.36 15.85 -2.83
N ASN A 73 1.04 15.16 -1.73
CA ASN A 73 1.87 15.15 -0.53
C ASN A 73 3.09 14.22 -0.73
N GLU A 74 4.30 14.78 -0.62
CA GLU A 74 5.56 14.06 -0.79
C GLU A 74 5.75 12.92 0.23
N LEU A 75 5.27 13.09 1.45
CA LEU A 75 5.30 12.02 2.46
C LEU A 75 4.44 10.83 2.02
N HIS A 76 3.30 11.09 1.39
CA HIS A 76 2.43 10.04 0.87
C HIS A 76 3.08 9.33 -0.33
N HIS A 77 3.84 10.05 -1.17
CA HIS A 77 4.63 9.42 -2.23
C HIS A 77 5.65 8.45 -1.63
N LEU A 78 6.36 8.88 -0.58
CA LEU A 78 7.35 8.05 0.08
C LEU A 78 6.70 6.83 0.74
N SER A 79 5.57 7.00 1.43
CA SER A 79 4.78 5.91 2.03
C SER A 79 4.38 4.85 1.01
N ILE A 80 3.82 5.27 -0.14
CA ILE A 80 3.43 4.35 -1.23
C ILE A 80 4.66 3.65 -1.80
N LYS A 81 5.72 4.41 -2.09
CA LYS A 81 6.97 3.85 -2.65
C LYS A 81 7.57 2.79 -1.74
N ARG A 82 7.68 3.07 -0.44
CA ARG A 82 8.22 2.12 0.54
C ARG A 82 7.31 0.91 0.73
N SER A 83 5.99 1.12 0.80
CA SER A 83 5.02 0.03 0.88
C SER A 83 5.08 -0.92 -0.33
N ILE A 84 5.27 -0.38 -1.55
CA ILE A 84 5.50 -1.19 -2.75
C ILE A 84 6.83 -1.95 -2.68
N GLN A 85 7.89 -1.35 -2.13
CA GLN A 85 9.17 -2.05 -1.93
C GLN A 85 9.04 -3.24 -0.98
N VAL A 86 8.33 -3.08 0.14
CA VAL A 86 8.08 -4.19 1.07
C VAL A 86 7.19 -5.26 0.44
N LEU A 87 6.18 -4.88 -0.34
CA LEU A 87 5.35 -5.83 -1.08
C LEU A 87 6.19 -6.65 -2.08
N ARG A 88 7.12 -6.02 -2.81
CA ARG A 88 8.07 -6.70 -3.70
C ARG A 88 9.01 -7.64 -2.94
N PHE A 89 9.54 -7.20 -1.80
CA PHE A 89 10.39 -8.03 -0.94
C PHE A 89 9.67 -9.30 -0.47
N ASN A 90 8.34 -9.25 -0.34
CA ASN A 90 7.49 -10.37 0.02
C ASN A 90 6.89 -11.11 -1.19
N ASN A 91 7.45 -10.93 -2.39
CA ASN A 91 6.99 -11.57 -3.63
C ASN A 91 5.48 -11.39 -3.86
N PHE A 92 4.95 -10.20 -3.57
CA PHE A 92 3.53 -9.88 -3.73
C PHE A 92 2.57 -10.76 -2.91
N ASN A 93 3.04 -11.38 -1.82
CA ASN A 93 2.18 -12.15 -0.93
C ASN A 93 1.06 -11.26 -0.34
N PRO A 94 -0.23 -11.55 -0.58
CA PRO A 94 -1.34 -10.71 -0.11
C PRO A 94 -1.50 -10.64 1.41
N PHE A 95 -0.81 -11.50 2.16
CA PHE A 95 -0.89 -11.62 3.61
C PHE A 95 0.36 -11.11 4.35
N TYR A 96 1.25 -10.37 3.67
CA TYR A 96 2.48 -9.88 4.29
C TYR A 96 2.27 -8.86 5.43
N ILE A 97 1.12 -8.18 5.47
CA ILE A 97 0.82 -7.12 6.45
C ILE A 97 0.27 -7.70 7.76
N LYS A 98 0.86 -7.26 8.88
CA LYS A 98 0.38 -7.50 10.24
C LYS A 98 -0.63 -6.43 10.67
N ARG A 99 -1.87 -6.85 10.85
CA ARG A 99 -3.00 -5.98 11.27
C ARG A 99 -3.30 -6.05 12.76
N ARG A 100 -2.95 -7.15 13.41
CA ARG A 100 -3.26 -7.42 14.81
C ARG A 100 -1.98 -7.57 15.63
N PRO A 101 -2.02 -7.24 16.93
CA PRO A 101 -0.94 -7.57 17.84
C PRO A 101 -0.74 -9.08 17.93
N ASN A 102 0.51 -9.53 17.83
CA ASN A 102 0.91 -10.89 18.18
C ASN A 102 1.71 -10.87 19.49
N SER A 103 1.70 -11.99 20.23
CA SER A 103 2.44 -12.15 21.48
C SER A 103 3.95 -11.90 21.33
N ASP A 104 4.48 -12.17 20.13
CA ASP A 104 5.92 -12.15 19.84
C ASP A 104 6.41 -10.78 19.34
N ASP A 105 5.49 -9.83 19.11
CA ASP A 105 5.79 -8.49 18.57
C ASP A 105 6.77 -7.68 19.44
N LYS A 106 6.94 -8.04 20.72
CA LYS A 106 7.83 -7.33 21.65
C LYS A 106 9.32 -7.59 21.42
N ASN A 107 9.67 -8.67 20.71
CA ASN A 107 11.04 -9.15 20.64
C ASN A 107 11.64 -9.11 19.22
N ASN A 108 10.87 -8.74 18.20
CA ASN A 108 11.32 -8.81 16.82
C ASN A 108 11.14 -7.48 16.07
N ILE A 109 12.21 -6.67 16.09
CA ILE A 109 12.28 -5.36 15.41
C ILE A 109 12.05 -5.51 13.91
N ASP A 110 12.50 -6.62 13.31
CA ASP A 110 12.38 -6.86 11.86
C ASP A 110 10.92 -7.00 11.41
N GLU A 111 9.99 -7.25 12.33
CA GLU A 111 8.57 -7.38 11.99
C GLU A 111 7.83 -6.04 11.95
N ILE A 112 8.44 -4.97 12.46
CA ILE A 112 7.85 -3.62 12.45
C ILE A 112 7.58 -3.19 11.01
N MET A 113 8.44 -3.59 10.05
CA MET A 113 8.27 -3.26 8.63
C MET A 113 6.94 -3.76 8.03
N TYR A 114 6.30 -4.74 8.68
CA TYR A 114 5.03 -5.35 8.24
C TYR A 114 3.81 -4.76 8.94
N TRP A 115 3.99 -3.84 9.88
CA TRP A 115 2.87 -3.29 10.63
C TRP A 115 1.98 -2.40 9.77
N SER A 116 0.68 -2.66 9.78
CA SER A 116 -0.30 -1.71 9.26
C SER A 116 -0.34 -0.41 10.06
N ASN A 117 -0.87 0.66 9.47
CA ASN A 117 -1.21 1.90 10.16
C ASN A 117 -2.09 1.65 11.39
N HIS A 118 -3.06 0.74 11.28
CA HIS A 118 -3.89 0.35 12.42
C HIS A 118 -3.08 -0.32 13.54
N ARG A 119 -2.14 -1.21 13.20
CA ARG A 119 -1.25 -1.83 14.19
C ARG A 119 -0.40 -0.80 14.93
N PHE A 120 0.08 0.25 14.25
CA PHE A 120 0.76 1.39 14.87
C PHE A 120 -0.15 2.16 15.85
N MET A 121 -1.40 2.41 15.47
CA MET A 121 -2.37 3.04 16.36
C MET A 121 -2.62 2.18 17.62
N GLU A 122 -2.72 0.86 17.49
CA GLU A 122 -2.80 -0.05 18.65
C GLU A 122 -1.51 -0.06 19.48
N TRP A 123 -0.35 0.02 18.84
CA TRP A 123 0.93 0.13 19.55
C TRP A 123 1.02 1.41 20.38
N LEU A 124 0.65 2.57 19.82
CA LEU A 124 0.59 3.85 20.57
C LEU A 124 -0.30 3.74 21.81
N ARG A 125 -1.45 3.08 21.69
CA ARG A 125 -2.33 2.83 22.85
C ARG A 125 -1.68 1.94 23.90
N SER A 126 -0.86 0.97 23.50
CA SER A 126 -0.18 0.05 24.42
C SER A 126 1.00 0.67 25.19
N ILE A 127 1.44 1.86 24.79
CA ILE A 127 2.54 2.62 25.42
C ILE A 127 2.05 3.95 26.02
N ASP A 128 0.76 4.02 26.37
CA ASP A 128 0.12 5.19 27.00
C ASP A 128 0.16 6.49 26.16
N LEU A 129 0.21 6.38 24.82
CA LEU A 129 0.14 7.49 23.87
C LEU A 129 -1.16 7.46 23.04
N SER A 130 -2.25 7.02 23.67
CA SER A 130 -3.54 6.78 23.01
C SER A 130 -4.15 8.02 22.36
N GLU A 131 -3.87 9.21 22.91
CA GLU A 131 -4.34 10.50 22.43
C GLU A 131 -3.72 10.91 21.08
N TYR A 132 -2.55 10.36 20.73
CA TYR A 132 -1.89 10.63 19.45
C TYR A 132 -2.29 9.63 18.36
N ALA A 133 -2.86 8.48 18.72
CA ALA A 133 -3.25 7.45 17.76
C ALA A 133 -4.17 7.95 16.63
N PRO A 134 -5.21 8.78 16.89
CA PRO A 134 -6.07 9.31 15.83
C PRO A 134 -5.32 10.15 14.78
N ASN A 135 -4.20 10.78 15.14
CA ASN A 135 -3.41 11.62 14.23
C ASN A 135 -2.71 10.81 13.14
N LEU A 136 -2.61 9.49 13.29
CA LEU A 136 -2.05 8.61 12.26
C LEU A 136 -3.05 8.26 11.16
N ARG A 137 -4.35 8.58 11.32
CA ARG A 137 -5.34 8.29 10.28
C ARG A 137 -5.10 9.17 9.06
N GLY A 138 -4.87 8.57 7.91
CA GLY A 138 -4.64 9.31 6.66
C GLY A 138 -3.24 9.91 6.53
N SER A 139 -2.32 9.63 7.45
CA SER A 139 -0.95 10.19 7.44
C SER A 139 0.02 9.44 6.52
N GLY A 140 -0.35 8.23 6.09
CA GLY A 140 0.56 7.33 5.37
C GLY A 140 1.62 6.66 6.25
N VAL A 141 1.58 6.83 7.57
CA VAL A 141 2.51 6.16 8.49
C VAL A 141 2.13 4.69 8.61
N CYS A 142 3.05 3.81 8.22
CA CYS A 142 2.95 2.36 8.35
C CYS A 142 4.35 1.77 8.49
N GLY A 143 4.43 0.46 8.72
CA GLY A 143 5.67 -0.27 8.99
C GLY A 143 6.69 -0.10 7.90
N ALA A 144 6.25 -0.15 6.64
CA ALA A 144 7.15 -0.03 5.50
C ALA A 144 7.91 1.30 5.45
N LEU A 145 7.41 2.36 6.11
CA LEU A 145 8.04 3.68 6.13
C LEU A 145 9.17 3.79 7.18
N ILE A 146 9.20 2.89 8.18
CA ILE A 146 10.12 2.87 9.31
C ILE A 146 11.26 1.89 9.05
#